data_AF-A0A8T2SLK4-F1
#
_entry.id   AF-A0A8T2SLK4-F1
#
_cell.length_a   1.000
_cell.length_b   1.000
_cell.length_c   1.000
_cell.angle_alpha   90.00
_cell.angle_beta   90.00
_cell.angle_gamma   90.00
#
_symmetry.space_group_name_H-M   'P 1'
#
loop_
_entity.id
_entity.type
_entity.pdbx_description
1 polymer ?
#
loop_
_entity_poly.entity_id
_entity_poly.type
_entity_poly.pdbx_seq_one_letter_code
_entity_poly.pdbx_strand_id
1 'polypeptide(L)'
;MVPRLIPNPQKRLPLLKMTLQSQIRRMFKLLVMKLYHKPLISRRKMLQVYVGGEGQNLREAKILELSKRNRDLNLALEKERRCSSKWKHQLQIVKEELLKKIEEEERGNSDVNKSEKEAKETQEWKEKYNQTNAKLLEIQASRAILSAEVSKLQHALHREVGDHIPISKVLEEGGDWKGRSQQICILKDKIADLKSKLQKQSANVVEHNHNDNFDSAQKREYEQISAKFLACREDLKNTRQKLSAILARRNVLENELKVAKEKMSLLVGKSDNDDRLIAALRLELEAQRQGQGPTLYGQKVGGPLSLDLVQRQHRLAASFQELKRHCYQQELQIQAQAELIEYLRAIASSQHEEEVMKDNSYDVVNGTSELSMTSKSSLLSQFDPKELLELQ
;
A
#
# COMPACT_ATOMS: atom_id res chain seq x y z
N MET A 1 -30.04 38.71 26.66
CA MET A 1 -30.36 38.19 25.31
C MET A 1 -29.86 39.21 24.29
N VAL A 2 -28.81 38.88 23.53
CA VAL A 2 -28.27 39.77 22.48
C VAL A 2 -29.01 39.48 21.16
N PRO A 3 -29.74 40.43 20.56
CA PRO A 3 -30.46 40.20 19.32
C PRO A 3 -29.50 40.17 18.13
N ARG A 4 -29.59 39.11 17.31
CA ARG A 4 -28.85 38.97 16.06
C ARG A 4 -29.36 39.97 15.03
N LEU A 5 -28.46 40.82 14.53
CA LEU A 5 -28.67 41.66 13.36
C LEU A 5 -28.88 40.78 12.11
N ILE A 6 -30.11 40.75 11.60
CA ILE A 6 -30.45 40.15 10.31
C ILE A 6 -30.03 41.14 9.20
N PRO A 7 -29.13 40.79 8.26
CA PRO A 7 -28.68 41.74 7.23
C PRO A 7 -29.76 42.04 6.19
N ASN A 8 -29.98 43.34 5.95
CA ASN A 8 -31.00 43.93 5.09
C ASN A 8 -30.97 43.39 3.62
N PRO A 9 -32.09 42.84 3.09
CA PRO A 9 -32.14 42.21 1.78
C PRO A 9 -31.94 43.16 0.59
N GLN A 10 -32.15 44.47 0.76
CA GLN A 10 -32.04 45.45 -0.34
C GLN A 10 -30.58 45.68 -0.81
N LYS A 11 -29.58 45.40 0.03
CA LYS A 11 -28.15 45.56 -0.31
C LYS A 11 -27.52 44.32 -0.96
N ARG A 12 -28.17 43.14 -0.91
CA ARG A 12 -27.63 41.88 -1.47
C ARG A 12 -27.83 41.73 -2.97
N LEU A 13 -28.96 42.22 -3.49
CA LEU A 13 -29.31 42.12 -4.90
C LEU A 13 -28.31 42.82 -5.85
N PRO A 14 -27.84 44.06 -5.58
CA PRO A 14 -26.86 44.72 -6.45
C PRO A 14 -25.48 44.02 -6.41
N LEU A 15 -25.04 43.54 -5.24
CA LEU A 15 -23.80 42.79 -5.10
C LEU A 15 -23.84 41.48 -5.91
N LEU A 16 -24.94 40.74 -5.85
CA LEU A 16 -25.12 39.50 -6.61
C LEU A 16 -25.10 39.77 -8.13
N LYS A 17 -25.79 40.83 -8.58
CA LYS A 17 -25.77 41.27 -9.98
C LYS A 17 -24.36 41.65 -10.45
N MET A 18 -23.58 42.35 -9.63
CA MET A 18 -22.18 42.69 -9.95
C MET A 18 -21.29 41.44 -10.04
N THR A 19 -21.44 40.48 -9.13
CA THR A 19 -20.68 39.22 -9.19
C THR A 19 -21.04 38.38 -10.41
N LEU A 20 -22.33 38.27 -10.75
CA LEU A 20 -22.77 37.55 -11.95
C LEU A 20 -22.30 38.23 -13.23
N GLN A 21 -22.38 39.56 -13.34
CA GLN A 21 -21.83 40.28 -14.49
C GLN A 21 -20.31 40.12 -14.61
N SER A 22 -19.59 40.08 -13.49
CA SER A 22 -18.14 39.81 -13.48
C SER A 22 -17.82 38.39 -13.96
N GLN A 23 -18.57 37.38 -13.50
CA GLN A 23 -18.43 36.00 -13.96
C GLN A 23 -18.76 35.87 -15.45
N ILE A 24 -19.85 36.48 -15.93
CA ILE A 24 -20.24 36.48 -17.35
C ILE A 24 -19.14 37.14 -18.20
N ARG A 25 -18.58 38.28 -17.79
CA ARG A 25 -17.45 38.93 -18.49
C ARG A 25 -16.21 38.05 -18.55
N ARG A 26 -15.86 37.37 -17.44
CA ARG A 26 -14.72 36.44 -17.39
C ARG A 26 -14.95 35.24 -18.31
N MET A 27 -16.14 34.65 -18.29
CA MET A 27 -16.54 33.54 -19.15
C MET A 27 -16.48 33.94 -20.62
N PHE A 28 -17.05 35.11 -20.97
CA PHE A 28 -17.02 35.62 -22.34
C PHE A 28 -15.58 35.88 -22.82
N LYS A 29 -14.72 36.49 -21.99
CA LYS A 29 -13.30 36.69 -22.30
C LYS A 29 -12.57 35.35 -22.54
N LEU A 30 -12.84 34.35 -21.72
CA LEU A 30 -12.26 33.00 -21.86
C LEU A 30 -12.74 32.32 -23.14
N LEU A 31 -14.02 32.46 -23.48
CA LEU A 31 -14.62 31.93 -24.70
C LEU A 31 -14.02 32.59 -25.93
N VAL A 32 -13.93 33.93 -25.95
CA VAL A 32 -13.31 34.69 -27.05
C VAL A 32 -11.84 34.31 -27.24
N MET A 33 -11.09 34.18 -26.13
CA MET A 33 -9.68 33.79 -26.19
C MET A 33 -9.50 32.37 -26.72
N LYS A 34 -10.37 31.41 -26.34
CA LYS A 34 -10.30 30.02 -26.79
C LYS A 34 -10.76 29.83 -28.23
N LEU A 35 -11.88 30.44 -28.63
CA LEU A 35 -12.50 30.22 -29.94
C LEU A 35 -11.86 31.05 -31.06
N TYR A 36 -11.41 32.28 -30.77
CA TYR A 36 -10.93 33.20 -31.80
C TYR A 36 -9.44 33.48 -31.65
N HIS A 37 -8.97 33.87 -30.48
CA HIS A 37 -7.60 34.37 -30.34
C HIS A 37 -6.53 33.28 -30.49
N LYS A 38 -6.73 32.10 -29.89
CA LYS A 38 -5.77 30.99 -29.99
C LYS A 38 -5.62 30.46 -31.43
N PRO A 39 -6.70 30.14 -32.16
CA PRO A 39 -6.60 29.73 -33.56
C PRO A 39 -5.98 30.81 -34.46
N LEU A 40 -6.32 32.08 -34.23
CA LEU A 40 -5.75 33.20 -34.99
C LEU A 40 -4.25 33.37 -34.75
N ILE A 41 -3.76 33.21 -33.50
CA ILE A 41 -2.31 33.21 -33.22
C ILE A 41 -1.63 32.05 -33.93
N SER A 42 -2.19 30.83 -33.83
CA SER A 42 -1.61 29.67 -34.50
C SER A 42 -1.58 29.86 -36.02
N ARG A 43 -2.66 30.38 -36.60
CA ARG A 43 -2.75 30.64 -38.05
C ARG A 43 -1.83 31.77 -38.50
N ARG A 44 -1.66 32.82 -37.69
CA ARG A 44 -0.70 33.92 -37.92
C ARG A 44 0.75 33.42 -37.87
N LYS A 45 1.10 32.56 -36.91
CA LYS A 45 2.43 31.94 -36.83
C LYS A 45 2.70 31.05 -38.04
N MET A 46 1.72 30.26 -38.46
CA MET A 46 1.85 29.43 -39.68
C MET A 46 2.01 30.30 -40.95
N LEU A 47 1.27 31.41 -41.07
CA LEU A 47 1.40 32.35 -42.20
C LEU A 47 2.74 33.07 -42.20
N GLN A 48 3.30 33.40 -41.04
CA GLN A 48 4.61 34.03 -40.93
C GLN A 48 5.73 33.11 -41.42
N VAL A 49 5.62 31.80 -41.19
CA VAL A 49 6.55 30.80 -41.75
C VAL A 49 6.31 30.60 -43.26
N TYR A 50 5.07 30.73 -43.74
CA TYR A 50 4.72 30.63 -45.16
C TYR A 50 5.34 31.75 -46.02
N VAL A 51 5.36 32.99 -45.51
CA VAL A 51 5.96 34.15 -46.21
C VAL A 51 7.50 34.11 -46.18
N GLY A 52 8.11 33.35 -45.26
CA GLY A 52 9.56 33.24 -45.08
C GLY A 52 10.29 32.22 -45.96
N GLY A 53 9.60 31.46 -46.83
CA GLY A 53 10.26 30.55 -47.80
C GLY A 53 10.83 29.24 -47.22
N GLU A 54 10.51 28.88 -45.97
CA GLU A 54 11.07 27.69 -45.30
C GLU A 54 10.11 26.49 -45.32
N GLY A 55 9.98 25.86 -46.49
CA GLY A 55 9.07 24.71 -46.68
C GLY A 55 9.36 23.48 -45.82
N GLN A 56 10.60 23.28 -45.35
CA GLN A 56 11.00 22.19 -44.45
C GLN A 56 10.48 22.41 -43.03
N ASN A 57 10.61 23.65 -42.51
CA ASN A 57 10.05 24.05 -41.22
C ASN A 57 8.52 23.94 -41.20
N LEU A 58 7.85 24.09 -42.35
CA LEU A 58 6.41 23.90 -42.48
C LEU A 58 5.99 22.43 -42.35
N ARG A 59 6.73 21.50 -42.98
CA ARG A 59 6.48 20.06 -42.85
C ARG A 59 6.73 19.59 -41.42
N GLU A 60 7.82 20.03 -40.81
CA GLU A 60 8.15 19.72 -39.41
C GLU A 60 7.11 20.29 -38.44
N ALA A 61 6.72 21.55 -38.62
CA ALA A 61 5.64 22.16 -37.82
C ALA A 61 4.32 21.40 -37.98
N LYS A 62 4.00 20.94 -39.20
CA LYS A 62 2.78 20.14 -39.44
C LYS A 62 2.87 18.75 -38.85
N ILE A 63 4.02 18.09 -38.91
CA ILE A 63 4.28 16.79 -38.25
C ILE A 63 4.16 16.95 -36.72
N LEU A 64 4.69 18.03 -36.14
CA LEU A 64 4.55 18.34 -34.72
C LEU A 64 3.10 18.65 -34.33
N GLU A 65 2.35 19.36 -35.16
CA GLU A 65 0.92 19.61 -34.95
C GLU A 65 0.11 18.30 -35.03
N LEU A 66 0.37 17.48 -36.05
CA LEU A 66 -0.30 16.19 -36.25
C LEU A 66 0.05 15.20 -35.14
N SER A 67 1.30 15.15 -34.66
CA SER A 67 1.71 14.30 -33.55
C SER A 67 1.08 14.74 -32.22
N LYS A 68 1.00 16.06 -31.96
CA LYS A 68 0.24 16.59 -30.80
C LYS A 68 -1.24 16.22 -30.90
N ARG A 69 -1.85 16.41 -32.07
CA ARG A 69 -3.26 16.04 -32.30
C ARG A 69 -3.49 14.53 -32.17
N ASN A 70 -2.57 13.70 -32.65
CA ASN A 70 -2.63 12.25 -32.52
C ASN A 70 -2.52 11.84 -31.05
N ARG A 71 -1.62 12.46 -30.27
CA ARG A 71 -1.53 12.25 -28.82
C ARG A 71 -2.82 12.66 -28.10
N ASP A 72 -3.39 13.81 -28.42
CA ASP A 72 -4.65 14.28 -27.83
C ASP A 72 -5.82 13.35 -28.18
N LEU A 73 -5.90 12.88 -29.43
CA LEU A 73 -6.89 11.90 -29.87
C LEU A 73 -6.72 10.56 -29.16
N ASN A 74 -5.50 10.07 -28.99
CA ASN A 74 -5.24 8.84 -28.22
C ASN A 74 -5.63 9.00 -26.75
N LEU A 75 -5.36 10.16 -26.13
CA LEU A 75 -5.81 10.44 -24.77
C LEU A 75 -7.34 10.50 -24.66
N ALA A 76 -8.03 11.07 -25.66
CA ALA A 76 -9.49 11.11 -25.69
C ALA A 76 -10.07 9.69 -25.88
N LEU A 77 -9.50 8.90 -26.79
CA LEU A 77 -9.88 7.52 -27.04
C LEU A 77 -9.67 6.65 -25.79
N GLU A 78 -8.55 6.80 -25.08
CA GLU A 78 -8.31 6.07 -23.83
C GLU A 78 -9.26 6.48 -22.70
N LYS A 79 -9.67 7.76 -22.64
CA LYS A 79 -10.72 8.21 -21.71
C LYS A 79 -12.07 7.59 -22.07
N GLU A 80 -12.42 7.59 -23.35
CA GLU A 80 -13.67 7.02 -23.84
C GLU A 80 -13.71 5.50 -23.62
N ARG A 81 -12.62 4.78 -23.88
CA ARG A 81 -12.48 3.35 -23.55
C ARG A 81 -12.69 3.08 -22.07
N ARG A 82 -12.11 3.90 -21.18
CA ARG A 82 -12.34 3.80 -19.73
C ARG A 82 -13.80 4.05 -19.36
N CYS A 83 -14.43 5.09 -19.91
CA CYS A 83 -15.85 5.35 -19.68
C CYS A 83 -16.72 4.21 -20.20
N SER A 84 -16.46 3.72 -21.42
CA SER A 84 -17.18 2.59 -22.03
C SER A 84 -17.05 1.33 -21.19
N SER A 85 -15.84 1.01 -20.69
CA SER A 85 -15.62 -0.12 -19.78
C SER A 85 -16.41 0.03 -18.49
N LYS A 86 -16.41 1.22 -17.86
CA LYS A 86 -17.22 1.51 -16.66
C LYS A 86 -18.71 1.33 -16.91
N TRP A 87 -19.24 1.90 -17.99
CA TRP A 87 -20.66 1.78 -18.34
C TRP A 87 -21.04 0.35 -18.74
N LYS A 88 -20.16 -0.39 -19.41
CA LYS A 88 -20.36 -1.82 -19.70
C LYS A 88 -20.46 -2.63 -18.41
N HIS A 89 -19.58 -2.39 -17.44
CA HIS A 89 -19.63 -3.07 -16.15
C HIS A 89 -20.90 -2.72 -15.35
N GLN A 90 -21.29 -1.44 -15.31
CA GLN A 90 -22.56 -1.03 -14.69
C GLN A 90 -23.77 -1.65 -15.39
N LEU A 91 -23.77 -1.72 -16.72
CA LEU A 91 -24.82 -2.38 -17.49
C LEU A 91 -24.88 -3.88 -17.18
N GLN A 92 -23.74 -4.53 -16.98
CA GLN A 92 -23.68 -5.94 -16.59
C GLN A 92 -24.28 -6.15 -15.20
N ILE A 93 -23.92 -5.33 -14.21
CA ILE A 93 -24.51 -5.38 -12.86
C ILE A 93 -26.03 -5.20 -12.93
N VAL A 94 -26.50 -4.16 -13.63
CA VAL A 94 -27.95 -3.90 -13.75
C VAL A 94 -28.66 -5.05 -14.48
N LYS A 95 -28.04 -5.66 -15.50
CA LYS A 95 -28.59 -6.85 -16.16
C LYS A 95 -28.67 -8.04 -15.22
N GLU A 96 -27.64 -8.30 -14.43
CA GLU A 96 -27.63 -9.38 -13.42
C GLU A 96 -28.69 -9.14 -12.33
N GLU A 97 -28.87 -7.89 -11.89
CA GLU A 97 -29.94 -7.52 -10.96
C GLU A 97 -31.35 -7.70 -11.56
N LEU A 98 -31.54 -7.35 -12.84
CA LEU A 98 -32.81 -7.56 -13.52
C LEU A 98 -33.11 -9.05 -13.74
N LEU A 99 -32.11 -9.85 -14.12
CA LEU A 99 -32.26 -11.30 -14.24
C LEU A 99 -32.65 -11.93 -12.89
N LYS A 100 -32.00 -11.53 -11.80
CA LYS A 100 -32.38 -11.98 -10.45
C LYS A 100 -33.80 -11.58 -10.08
N LYS A 101 -34.24 -10.37 -10.43
CA LYS A 101 -35.64 -9.94 -10.18
C LYS A 101 -36.65 -10.73 -11.00
N ILE A 102 -36.34 -11.05 -12.26
CA ILE A 102 -37.18 -11.92 -13.10
C ILE A 102 -37.25 -13.34 -12.52
N GLU A 103 -36.10 -13.91 -12.10
CA GLU A 103 -36.06 -15.22 -11.41
C GLU A 103 -36.84 -15.20 -10.08
N GLU A 104 -36.80 -14.09 -9.34
CA GLU A 104 -37.57 -13.88 -8.10
C GLU A 104 -39.07 -13.68 -8.36
N GLU A 105 -39.45 -13.07 -9.49
CA GLU A 105 -40.86 -12.93 -9.94
C GLU A 105 -41.43 -14.24 -10.51
N GLU A 106 -40.62 -15.04 -11.22
CA GLU A 106 -41.01 -16.37 -11.71
C GLU A 106 -41.15 -17.40 -10.58
N ARG A 107 -40.45 -17.23 -9.45
CA ARG A 107 -40.56 -18.05 -8.22
C ARG A 107 -41.75 -17.68 -7.32
N GLY A 108 -42.89 -17.35 -7.90
CA GLY A 108 -44.11 -16.94 -7.19
C GLY A 108 -44.40 -17.68 -5.87
N ASN A 109 -44.38 -16.90 -4.79
CA ASN A 109 -45.17 -17.01 -3.56
C ASN A 109 -45.15 -18.36 -2.79
N SER A 110 -44.13 -18.55 -1.94
CA SER A 110 -44.28 -19.36 -0.73
C SER A 110 -43.66 -18.64 0.47
N ASP A 111 -44.27 -18.83 1.64
CA ASP A 111 -44.05 -18.16 2.93
C ASP A 111 -42.70 -18.53 3.61
N VAL A 112 -41.67 -18.79 2.79
CA VAL A 112 -40.27 -19.06 3.18
C VAL A 112 -39.40 -17.80 3.02
N ASN A 113 -39.94 -16.76 2.37
CA ASN A 113 -39.21 -15.56 1.93
C ASN A 113 -38.79 -14.58 3.04
N LYS A 114 -39.31 -14.68 4.26
CA LYS A 114 -38.99 -13.70 5.31
C LYS A 114 -37.59 -13.91 5.87
N SER A 115 -37.21 -15.16 6.11
CA SER A 115 -35.87 -15.53 6.62
C SER A 115 -34.76 -15.28 5.60
N GLU A 116 -34.99 -15.53 4.31
CA GLU A 116 -33.99 -15.26 3.27
C GLU A 116 -33.81 -13.77 2.99
N LYS A 117 -34.88 -12.97 3.07
CA LYS A 117 -34.79 -11.50 2.95
C LYS A 117 -34.06 -10.90 4.14
N GLU A 118 -34.36 -11.36 5.36
CA GLU A 118 -33.64 -10.93 6.56
C GLU A 118 -32.15 -11.34 6.52
N ALA A 119 -31.82 -12.52 5.98
CA ALA A 119 -30.44 -12.95 5.79
C ALA A 119 -29.70 -12.11 4.72
N LYS A 120 -30.34 -11.82 3.58
CA LYS A 120 -29.80 -10.93 2.53
C LYS A 120 -29.59 -9.51 3.06
N GLU A 121 -30.55 -8.95 3.78
CA GLU A 121 -30.42 -7.63 4.42
C GLU A 121 -29.30 -7.63 5.46
N THR A 122 -29.21 -8.65 6.31
CA THR A 122 -28.12 -8.78 7.29
C THR A 122 -26.75 -8.86 6.61
N GLN A 123 -26.67 -9.56 5.47
CA GLN A 123 -25.45 -9.66 4.68
C GLN A 123 -25.10 -8.33 4.00
N GLU A 124 -26.06 -7.60 3.45
CA GLU A 124 -25.85 -6.25 2.90
C GLU A 124 -25.41 -5.24 3.97
N TRP A 125 -26.01 -5.28 5.16
CA TRP A 125 -25.62 -4.43 6.28
C TRP A 125 -24.21 -4.78 6.77
N LYS A 126 -23.84 -6.07 6.77
CA LYS A 126 -22.48 -6.53 7.08
C LYS A 126 -21.47 -6.07 6.03
N GLU A 127 -21.82 -6.14 4.75
CA GLU A 127 -20.99 -5.64 3.64
C GLU A 127 -20.80 -4.12 3.74
N LYS A 128 -21.87 -3.36 3.96
CA LYS A 128 -21.83 -1.89 4.18
C LYS A 128 -21.03 -1.53 5.43
N TYR A 129 -21.16 -2.30 6.51
CA TYR A 129 -20.35 -2.13 7.71
C TYR A 129 -18.87 -2.36 7.42
N ASN A 130 -18.53 -3.45 6.73
CA ASN A 130 -17.14 -3.75 6.37
C ASN A 130 -16.54 -2.67 5.44
N GLN A 131 -17.30 -2.18 4.47
CA GLN A 131 -16.88 -1.10 3.58
C GLN A 131 -16.67 0.22 4.33
N THR A 132 -17.57 0.58 5.26
CA THR A 132 -17.42 1.80 6.07
C THR A 132 -16.27 1.68 7.07
N ASN A 133 -16.09 0.50 7.67
CA ASN A 133 -14.97 0.20 8.56
C ASN A 133 -13.62 0.24 7.82
N ALA A 134 -13.53 -0.30 6.60
CA ALA A 134 -12.33 -0.20 5.77
C ALA A 134 -11.98 1.27 5.45
N LYS A 135 -12.98 2.08 5.07
CA LYS A 135 -12.79 3.53 4.86
C LYS A 135 -12.38 4.25 6.13
N LEU A 136 -12.92 3.86 7.29
CA LEU A 136 -12.54 4.43 8.58
C LEU A 136 -11.07 4.14 8.89
N LEU A 137 -10.60 2.90 8.67
CA LEU A 137 -9.21 2.52 8.85
C LEU A 137 -8.27 3.29 7.89
N GLU A 138 -8.67 3.48 6.64
CA GLU A 138 -7.91 4.27 5.66
C GLU A 138 -7.79 5.75 6.08
N ILE A 139 -8.88 6.35 6.55
CA ILE A 139 -8.89 7.73 7.07
C ILE A 139 -8.03 7.83 8.33
N GLN A 140 -8.10 6.85 9.23
CA GLN A 140 -7.25 6.81 10.44
C GLN A 140 -5.77 6.72 10.09
N ALA A 141 -5.39 5.87 9.13
CA ALA A 141 -4.02 5.76 8.64
C ALA A 141 -3.54 7.08 8.00
N SER A 142 -4.36 7.68 7.13
CA SER A 142 -4.07 8.97 6.50
C SER A 142 -3.90 10.08 7.54
N ARG A 143 -4.76 10.10 8.57
CA ARG A 143 -4.66 11.05 9.70
C ARG A 143 -3.35 10.86 10.48
N ALA A 144 -2.93 9.62 10.70
CA ALA A 144 -1.66 9.34 11.40
C ALA A 144 -0.45 9.86 10.60
N ILE A 145 -0.44 9.64 9.28
CA ILE A 145 0.61 10.16 8.38
C ILE A 145 0.63 11.68 8.40
N LEU A 146 -0.52 12.33 8.18
CA LEU A 146 -0.62 13.80 8.18
C LEU A 146 -0.22 14.40 9.53
N SER A 147 -0.58 13.75 10.64
CA SER A 147 -0.16 14.18 11.98
C SER A 147 1.36 14.08 12.17
N ALA A 148 1.99 13.03 11.63
CA ALA A 148 3.43 12.87 11.67
C ALA A 148 4.15 13.90 10.77
N GLU A 149 3.60 14.20 9.59
CA GLU A 149 4.11 15.25 8.70
C GLU A 149 4.01 16.64 9.34
N VAL A 150 2.87 16.97 9.95
CA VAL A 150 2.69 18.22 10.71
C VAL A 150 3.71 18.33 11.84
N SER A 151 3.96 17.24 12.57
CA SER A 151 4.96 17.22 13.65
C SER A 151 6.39 17.44 13.11
N LYS A 152 6.74 16.82 11.98
CA LYS A 152 8.03 17.03 11.31
C LYS A 152 8.20 18.48 10.84
N LEU A 153 7.17 19.04 10.21
CA LEU A 153 7.17 20.44 9.75
C LEU A 153 7.27 21.42 10.92
N GLN A 154 6.55 21.17 12.01
CA GLN A 154 6.67 21.95 13.25
C GLN A 154 8.08 21.86 13.83
N HIS A 155 8.71 20.67 13.83
CA HIS A 155 10.08 20.54 14.33
C HIS A 155 11.11 21.25 13.43
N ALA A 156 10.94 21.16 12.11
CA ALA A 156 11.77 21.92 11.17
C ALA A 156 11.62 23.44 11.39
N LEU A 157 10.40 23.92 11.60
CA LEU A 157 10.15 25.32 11.90
C LEU A 157 10.73 25.75 13.26
N HIS A 158 10.62 24.92 14.30
CA HIS A 158 11.29 25.18 15.59
C HIS A 158 12.80 25.28 15.45
N ARG A 159 13.44 24.49 14.58
CA ARG A 159 14.89 24.60 14.32
C ARG A 159 15.26 25.93 13.65
N GLU A 160 14.43 26.43 12.75
CA GLU A 160 14.62 27.72 12.07
C GLU A 160 14.32 28.94 12.96
N VAL A 161 13.35 28.80 13.86
CA VAL A 161 12.91 29.87 14.77
C VAL A 161 13.73 29.88 16.07
N GLY A 162 14.18 28.72 16.53
CA GLY A 162 14.84 28.49 17.82
C GLY A 162 13.89 27.86 18.84
N ASP A 163 14.40 26.92 19.66
CA ASP A 163 13.60 26.10 20.59
C ASP A 163 12.85 26.89 21.69
N HIS A 164 13.14 28.19 21.84
CA HIS A 164 12.61 29.05 22.90
C HIS A 164 11.42 29.91 22.48
N ILE A 165 10.99 29.86 21.22
CA ILE A 165 9.90 30.70 20.69
C ILE A 165 8.72 29.82 20.26
N PRO A 166 7.52 30.00 20.84
CA PRO A 166 6.34 29.24 20.45
C PRO A 166 5.89 29.62 19.04
N ILE A 167 5.76 28.62 18.15
CA ILE A 167 5.33 28.79 16.75
C ILE A 167 4.02 29.59 16.63
N SER A 168 3.11 29.47 17.60
CA SER A 168 1.84 30.21 17.64
C SER A 168 2.05 31.72 17.55
N LYS A 169 3.07 32.27 18.22
CA LYS A 169 3.37 33.71 18.17
C LYS A 169 3.94 34.14 16.82
N VAL A 170 4.76 33.29 16.20
CA VAL A 170 5.34 33.55 14.86
C VAL A 170 4.26 33.53 13.77
N LEU A 171 3.24 32.68 13.93
CA LEU A 171 2.09 32.63 13.02
C LEU A 171 1.16 33.84 13.18
N GLU A 172 0.99 34.35 14.40
CA GLU A 172 0.16 35.52 14.73
C GLU A 172 0.83 36.85 14.33
N GLU A 173 2.15 36.97 14.48
CA GLU A 173 2.95 38.16 14.13
C GLU A 173 3.31 38.21 12.62
N GLY A 174 2.61 37.43 11.79
CA GLY A 174 2.91 37.14 10.39
C GLY A 174 3.42 38.33 9.58
N GLY A 175 4.74 38.43 9.44
CA GLY A 175 5.40 39.35 8.52
C GLY A 175 6.77 39.85 8.97
N ASP A 176 6.94 40.16 10.26
CA ASP A 176 8.16 40.84 10.76
C ASP A 176 9.19 39.90 11.40
N TRP A 177 8.90 38.59 11.46
CA TRP A 177 9.81 37.62 12.04
C TRP A 177 11.00 37.32 11.11
N LYS A 178 12.21 37.69 11.54
CA LYS A 178 13.46 37.33 10.86
C LYS A 178 13.98 36.01 11.43
N GLY A 179 14.10 34.99 10.58
CA GLY A 179 14.56 33.66 10.99
C GLY A 179 15.99 33.66 11.55
N ARG A 180 16.33 32.61 12.33
CA ARG A 180 17.66 32.50 12.97
C ARG A 180 18.80 32.53 11.96
N SER A 181 18.64 31.89 10.80
CA SER A 181 19.61 31.91 9.71
C SER A 181 19.87 33.32 9.19
N GLN A 182 18.82 34.11 8.97
CA GLN A 182 18.92 35.52 8.55
C GLN A 182 19.54 36.38 9.66
N GLN A 183 19.17 36.16 10.91
CA GLN A 183 19.74 36.88 12.05
C GLN A 183 21.24 36.56 12.21
N ILE A 184 21.64 35.30 12.00
CA ILE A 184 23.05 34.90 11.97
C ILE A 184 23.79 35.59 10.82
N CYS A 185 23.22 35.65 9.61
CA CYS A 185 23.85 36.38 8.50
C CYS A 185 24.03 37.86 8.83
N ILE A 186 22.99 38.53 9.32
CA ILE A 186 23.07 39.94 9.71
C ILE A 186 24.12 40.16 10.81
N LEU A 187 24.19 39.27 11.81
CA LEU A 187 25.20 39.36 12.86
C LEU A 187 26.61 39.09 12.34
N LYS A 188 26.78 38.13 11.42
CA LYS A 188 28.07 37.85 10.77
C LYS A 188 28.54 39.04 9.93
N ASP A 189 27.65 39.65 9.16
CA ASP A 189 27.94 40.84 8.35
C ASP A 189 28.34 42.01 9.26
N LYS A 190 27.60 42.23 10.35
CA LYS A 190 27.95 43.24 11.37
C LYS A 190 29.30 42.96 12.02
N ILE A 191 29.60 41.69 12.35
CA ILE A 191 30.90 41.31 12.90
C ILE A 191 32.01 41.54 11.88
N ALA A 192 31.79 41.23 10.60
CA ALA A 192 32.75 41.49 9.53
C ALA A 192 33.01 42.99 9.35
N ASP A 193 31.96 43.82 9.38
CA ASP A 193 32.07 45.28 9.31
C ASP A 193 32.79 45.86 10.52
N LEU A 194 32.45 45.40 11.73
CA LEU A 194 33.10 45.83 12.97
C LEU A 194 34.56 45.38 13.02
N LYS A 195 34.87 44.17 12.56
CA LYS A 195 36.26 43.71 12.41
C LYS A 195 37.02 44.53 11.38
N SER A 196 36.42 44.84 10.23
CA SER A 196 37.05 45.71 9.23
C SER A 196 37.28 47.12 9.77
N LYS A 197 36.33 47.67 10.53
CA LYS A 197 36.47 48.97 11.22
C LYS A 197 37.54 48.92 12.30
N LEU A 198 37.59 47.84 13.09
CA LEU A 198 38.61 47.63 14.11
C LEU A 198 39.99 47.46 13.50
N GLN A 199 40.13 46.74 12.39
CA GLN A 199 41.39 46.56 11.66
C GLN A 199 41.88 47.88 11.05
N LYS A 200 40.94 48.72 10.57
CA LYS A 200 41.24 50.09 10.13
C LYS A 200 41.62 51.01 11.29
N GLN A 201 41.15 50.73 12.52
CA GLN A 201 41.53 51.45 13.75
C GLN A 201 42.81 50.88 14.40
N SER A 202 43.08 49.58 14.29
CA SER A 202 44.26 48.90 14.85
C SER A 202 45.51 49.13 14.02
N ALA A 203 45.36 49.49 12.74
CA ALA A 203 46.44 50.05 11.92
C ALA A 203 47.04 51.37 12.51
N ASN A 204 46.45 51.94 13.57
CA ASN A 204 46.95 53.13 14.26
C ASN A 204 47.41 52.90 15.72
N VAL A 205 47.29 51.71 16.33
CA VAL A 205 47.81 51.47 17.69
C VAL A 205 48.27 50.02 17.89
N VAL A 206 49.61 49.85 17.91
CA VAL A 206 50.42 48.86 18.65
C VAL A 206 49.81 47.46 18.84
N GLU A 207 50.09 46.57 17.89
CA GLU A 207 49.91 45.11 18.00
C GLU A 207 51.14 44.46 18.66
N HIS A 208 50.95 43.79 19.81
CA HIS A 208 51.55 42.47 20.06
C HIS A 208 51.06 41.75 21.32
N ASN A 209 50.46 42.42 22.31
CA ASN A 209 50.08 41.76 23.58
C ASN A 209 48.60 41.29 23.67
N HIS A 210 47.75 41.61 22.70
CA HIS A 210 46.33 41.21 22.72
C HIS A 210 46.01 39.95 21.91
N ASN A 211 46.88 39.55 20.97
CA ASN A 211 46.68 38.34 20.16
C ASN A 211 46.89 37.06 20.97
N ASP A 212 47.90 36.99 21.85
CA ASP A 212 48.16 35.78 22.65
C ASP A 212 47.04 35.44 23.64
N ASN A 213 46.36 36.44 24.19
CA ASN A 213 45.20 36.25 25.07
C ASN A 213 43.94 35.82 24.29
N PHE A 214 43.78 36.30 23.06
CA PHE A 214 42.66 35.90 22.20
C PHE A 214 42.86 34.48 21.65
N ASP A 215 44.06 34.14 21.21
CA ASP A 215 44.41 32.81 20.70
C ASP A 215 44.36 31.77 21.81
N SER A 216 44.81 32.10 23.02
CA SER A 216 44.67 31.21 24.18
C SER A 216 43.21 31.01 24.61
N ALA A 217 42.36 32.05 24.52
CA ALA A 217 40.93 31.93 24.78
C ALA A 217 40.22 31.06 23.73
N GLN A 218 40.51 31.25 22.44
CA GLN A 218 39.97 30.41 21.37
C GLN A 218 40.42 28.95 21.49
N LYS A 219 41.68 28.72 21.87
CA LYS A 219 42.22 27.39 22.10
C LYS A 219 41.52 26.68 23.27
N ARG A 220 41.24 27.40 24.37
CA ARG A 220 40.47 26.87 25.51
C ARG A 220 39.04 26.52 25.13
N GLU A 221 38.37 27.33 24.31
CA GLU A 221 37.02 27.02 23.82
C GLU A 221 37.04 25.76 22.92
N TYR A 222 38.03 25.63 22.05
CA TYR A 222 38.19 24.44 21.21
C TYR A 222 38.46 23.18 22.05
N GLU A 223 39.34 23.28 23.06
CA GLU A 223 39.62 22.20 24.00
C GLU A 223 38.37 21.81 24.80
N GLN A 224 37.58 22.78 25.27
CA GLN A 224 36.31 22.52 25.94
C GLN A 224 35.28 21.83 25.03
N ILE A 225 35.15 22.27 23.78
CA ILE A 225 34.25 21.64 22.80
C ILE A 225 34.72 20.22 22.49
N SER A 226 36.02 20.01 22.32
CA SER A 226 36.62 18.70 22.10
C SER A 226 36.36 17.75 23.28
N ALA A 227 36.56 18.24 24.51
CA ALA A 227 36.28 17.46 25.72
C ALA A 227 34.79 17.08 25.83
N LYS A 228 33.87 18.03 25.56
CA LYS A 228 32.42 17.75 25.53
C LYS A 228 32.05 16.75 24.44
N PHE A 229 32.67 16.83 23.26
CA PHE A 229 32.46 15.88 22.18
C PHE A 229 32.91 14.45 22.58
N LEU A 230 34.08 14.32 23.19
CA LEU A 230 34.59 13.03 23.67
C LEU A 230 33.70 12.45 24.79
N ALA A 231 33.26 13.27 25.75
CA ALA A 231 32.35 12.85 26.81
C ALA A 231 31.02 12.35 26.22
N CYS A 232 30.41 13.12 25.32
CA CYS A 232 29.17 12.75 24.64
C CYS A 232 29.33 11.45 23.83
N ARG A 233 30.47 11.26 23.17
CA ARG A 233 30.79 10.03 22.44
C ARG A 233 30.88 8.81 23.37
N GLU A 234 31.48 8.95 24.54
CA GLU A 234 31.54 7.84 25.51
C GLU A 234 30.16 7.56 26.13
N ASP A 235 29.35 8.58 26.41
CA ASP A 235 27.97 8.42 26.86
C ASP A 235 27.10 7.70 25.82
N LEU A 236 27.27 8.02 24.54
CA LEU A 236 26.60 7.30 23.44
C LEU A 236 26.99 5.82 23.39
N LYS A 237 28.28 5.51 23.61
CA LYS A 237 28.76 4.13 23.66
C LYS A 237 28.19 3.39 24.88
N ASN A 238 28.18 4.02 26.05
CA ASN A 238 27.62 3.47 27.28
C ASN A 238 26.11 3.21 27.17
N THR A 239 25.35 4.16 26.60
CA THR A 239 23.90 4.00 26.38
C THR A 239 23.60 2.91 25.34
N ARG A 240 24.41 2.79 24.29
CA ARG A 240 24.30 1.69 23.31
C ARG A 240 24.54 0.32 23.95
N GLN A 241 25.53 0.20 24.84
CA GLN A 241 25.78 -1.05 25.58
C GLN A 241 24.62 -1.39 26.54
N LYS A 242 24.07 -0.39 27.25
CA LYS A 242 22.88 -0.58 28.09
C LYS A 242 21.69 -1.06 27.25
N LEU A 243 21.48 -0.46 26.08
CA LEU A 243 20.41 -0.85 25.16
C LEU A 243 20.61 -2.30 24.68
N SER A 244 21.82 -2.70 24.27
CA SER A 244 22.06 -4.09 23.87
C SER A 244 21.82 -5.09 25.00
N ALA A 245 22.19 -4.75 26.24
CA ALA A 245 21.94 -5.59 27.40
C ALA A 245 20.42 -5.72 27.70
N ILE A 246 19.67 -4.62 27.62
CA ILE A 246 18.21 -4.61 27.80
C ILE A 246 17.53 -5.43 26.68
N LEU A 247 17.96 -5.29 25.42
CA LEU A 247 17.43 -6.08 24.31
C LEU A 247 17.69 -7.58 24.50
N ALA A 248 18.90 -7.96 24.92
CA ALA A 248 19.22 -9.36 25.22
C ALA A 248 18.32 -9.91 26.33
N ARG A 249 18.14 -9.15 27.43
CA ARG A 249 17.23 -9.53 28.52
C ARG A 249 15.78 -9.64 28.05
N ARG A 250 15.31 -8.70 27.22
CA ARG A 250 13.96 -8.73 26.64
C ARG A 250 13.74 -9.99 25.81
N ASN A 251 14.69 -10.37 24.97
CA ASN A 251 14.58 -11.58 24.15
C ASN A 251 14.56 -12.86 25.02
N VAL A 252 15.37 -12.93 26.08
CA VAL A 252 15.35 -14.05 27.03
C VAL A 252 14.00 -14.15 27.73
N LEU A 253 13.49 -13.04 28.27
CA LEU A 253 12.19 -13.01 28.94
C LEU A 253 11.04 -13.35 27.99
N GLU A 254 11.09 -12.92 26.73
CA GLU A 254 10.09 -13.28 25.72
C GLU A 254 10.09 -14.78 25.43
N ASN A 255 11.27 -15.41 25.36
CA ASN A 255 11.38 -16.84 25.17
C ASN A 255 10.87 -17.61 26.40
N GLU A 256 11.21 -17.18 27.61
CA GLU A 256 10.70 -17.77 28.86
C GLU A 256 9.16 -17.69 28.94
N LEU A 257 8.60 -16.54 28.57
CA LEU A 257 7.15 -16.32 28.53
C LEU A 257 6.48 -17.23 27.49
N LYS A 258 7.10 -17.40 26.31
CA LYS A 258 6.61 -18.32 25.28
C LYS A 258 6.59 -19.76 25.79
N VAL A 259 7.68 -20.23 26.39
CA VAL A 259 7.76 -21.58 26.99
C VAL A 259 6.72 -21.75 28.11
N ALA A 260 6.52 -20.74 28.96
CA ALA A 260 5.51 -20.79 30.01
C ALA A 260 4.08 -20.90 29.45
N LYS A 261 3.77 -20.17 28.36
CA LYS A 261 2.48 -20.27 27.66
C LYS A 261 2.27 -21.65 27.04
N GLU A 262 3.29 -22.22 26.42
CA GLU A 262 3.23 -23.57 25.84
C GLU A 262 2.97 -24.62 26.95
N LYS A 263 3.68 -24.52 28.08
CA LYS A 263 3.43 -25.39 29.25
C LYS A 263 2.01 -25.24 29.78
N MET A 264 1.49 -24.02 29.88
CA MET A 264 0.12 -23.78 30.34
C MET A 264 -0.90 -24.37 29.37
N SER A 265 -0.70 -24.20 28.06
CA SER A 265 -1.56 -24.80 27.03
C SER A 265 -1.59 -26.33 27.14
N LEU A 266 -0.44 -26.97 27.38
CA LEU A 266 -0.37 -28.42 27.62
C LEU A 266 -1.12 -28.85 28.89
N LEU A 267 -1.03 -28.09 29.98
CA LEU A 267 -1.75 -28.38 31.21
C LEU A 267 -3.27 -28.22 31.04
N VAL A 268 -3.70 -27.18 30.30
CA VAL A 268 -5.12 -26.99 29.96
C VAL A 268 -5.61 -28.16 29.11
N GLY A 269 -4.87 -28.57 28.08
CA GLY A 269 -5.24 -29.73 27.26
C GLY A 269 -5.31 -31.05 28.06
N LYS A 270 -4.48 -31.22 29.10
CA LYS A 270 -4.59 -32.35 30.03
C LYS A 270 -5.86 -32.24 30.90
N SER A 271 -6.13 -31.07 31.46
CA SER A 271 -7.37 -30.83 32.23
C SER A 271 -8.61 -31.12 31.40
N ASP A 272 -8.66 -30.66 30.15
CA ASP A 272 -9.78 -30.94 29.24
C ASP A 272 -9.93 -32.44 28.97
N ASN A 273 -8.82 -33.18 28.87
CA ASN A 273 -8.84 -34.63 28.69
C ASN A 273 -9.32 -35.34 29.96
N ASP A 274 -8.87 -34.90 31.13
CA ASP A 274 -9.29 -35.42 32.43
C ASP A 274 -10.78 -35.13 32.66
N ASP A 275 -11.27 -33.95 32.29
CA ASP A 275 -12.68 -33.57 32.35
C ASP A 275 -13.55 -34.47 31.46
N ARG A 276 -13.09 -34.78 30.25
CA ARG A 276 -13.77 -35.75 29.35
C ARG A 276 -13.80 -37.15 29.95
N LEU A 277 -12.69 -37.60 30.53
CA LEU A 277 -12.60 -38.91 31.19
C LEU A 277 -13.56 -38.96 32.39
N ILE A 278 -13.58 -37.93 33.23
CA ILE A 278 -14.49 -37.81 34.37
C ILE A 278 -15.94 -37.83 33.89
N ALA A 279 -16.28 -37.10 32.83
CA ALA A 279 -17.63 -37.10 32.27
C ALA A 279 -18.05 -38.50 31.78
N ALA A 280 -17.16 -39.21 31.09
CA ALA A 280 -17.42 -40.58 30.61
C ALA A 280 -17.64 -41.56 31.77
N LEU A 281 -16.78 -41.52 32.80
CA LEU A 281 -16.91 -42.38 33.97
C LEU A 281 -18.17 -42.06 34.78
N ARG A 282 -18.55 -40.78 34.91
CA ARG A 282 -19.81 -40.38 35.56
C ARG A 282 -21.02 -40.95 34.82
N LEU A 283 -21.01 -40.93 33.48
CA LEU A 283 -22.08 -41.52 32.67
C LEU A 283 -22.18 -43.03 32.89
N GLU A 284 -21.05 -43.74 32.94
CA GLU A 284 -21.03 -45.18 33.18
C GLU A 284 -21.53 -45.54 34.59
N LEU A 285 -21.12 -44.79 35.62
CA LEU A 285 -21.62 -44.95 36.98
C LEU A 285 -23.12 -44.69 37.11
N GLU A 286 -23.63 -43.64 36.44
CA GLU A 286 -25.07 -43.34 36.44
C GLU A 286 -25.87 -44.46 35.79
N ALA A 287 -25.37 -45.02 34.67
CA ALA A 287 -25.97 -46.18 34.01
C ALA A 287 -25.98 -47.43 34.92
N GLN A 288 -24.85 -47.73 35.58
CA GLN A 288 -24.77 -48.83 36.54
C GLN A 288 -25.73 -48.64 37.73
N ARG A 289 -25.88 -47.42 38.25
CA ARG A 289 -26.77 -47.10 39.38
C ARG A 289 -28.25 -47.21 39.02
N GLN A 290 -28.62 -46.97 37.76
CA GLN A 290 -30.00 -47.11 37.28
C GLN A 290 -30.38 -48.56 36.91
N GLY A 291 -29.49 -49.54 37.13
CA GLY A 291 -29.78 -50.95 36.83
C GLY A 291 -29.93 -51.25 35.34
N GLN A 292 -29.57 -50.30 34.48
CA GLN A 292 -29.60 -50.41 33.02
C GLN A 292 -28.23 -50.03 32.50
N GLY A 293 -27.47 -51.02 31.99
CA GLY A 293 -26.23 -50.75 31.27
C GLY A 293 -26.43 -49.67 30.19
N PRO A 294 -25.39 -48.87 29.88
CA PRO A 294 -25.56 -47.56 29.27
C PRO A 294 -26.26 -47.64 27.91
N THR A 295 -27.44 -47.03 27.83
CA THR A 295 -28.22 -46.85 26.61
C THR A 295 -27.87 -45.50 25.99
N LEU A 296 -26.89 -45.49 25.10
CA LEU A 296 -26.76 -44.45 24.08
C LEU A 296 -27.19 -45.07 22.75
N TYR A 297 -28.29 -44.54 22.20
CA TYR A 297 -28.94 -44.97 20.96
C TYR A 297 -29.49 -46.40 20.94
N GLY A 298 -30.57 -46.65 21.71
CA GLY A 298 -31.60 -47.63 21.32
C GLY A 298 -31.20 -49.08 21.02
N GLN A 299 -30.01 -49.54 21.40
CA GLN A 299 -29.57 -50.91 21.12
C GLN A 299 -28.82 -51.48 22.32
N LYS A 300 -29.30 -52.61 22.83
CA LYS A 300 -28.66 -53.36 23.92
C LYS A 300 -27.24 -53.75 23.50
N VAL A 301 -26.22 -53.08 24.03
CA VAL A 301 -24.82 -53.50 23.92
C VAL A 301 -24.39 -54.23 25.18
N GLY A 302 -25.00 -55.40 25.38
CA GLY A 302 -24.47 -56.48 26.22
C GLY A 302 -24.17 -57.67 25.31
N GLY A 303 -23.12 -57.56 24.51
CA GLY A 303 -22.75 -58.54 23.49
C GLY A 303 -21.71 -57.99 22.50
N PRO A 304 -21.14 -58.83 21.61
CA PRO A 304 -19.87 -58.62 20.89
C PRO A 304 -19.73 -57.33 20.05
N LEU A 305 -20.80 -56.56 19.86
CA LEU A 305 -20.84 -55.34 19.04
C LEU A 305 -20.06 -54.15 19.61
N SER A 306 -19.80 -54.07 20.91
CA SER A 306 -19.00 -52.97 21.50
C SER A 306 -17.52 -53.06 21.08
N LEU A 307 -16.98 -54.29 21.02
CA LEU A 307 -15.64 -54.54 20.49
C LEU A 307 -15.57 -54.20 19.00
N ASP A 308 -16.63 -54.52 18.23
CA ASP A 308 -16.72 -54.16 16.81
C ASP A 308 -16.74 -52.64 16.58
N LEU A 309 -17.42 -51.85 17.42
CA LEU A 309 -17.44 -50.39 17.27
C LEU A 309 -16.06 -49.78 17.55
N VAL A 310 -15.37 -50.23 18.60
CA VAL A 310 -14.02 -49.76 18.95
C VAL A 310 -13.00 -50.23 17.91
N GLN A 311 -13.10 -51.48 17.43
CA GLN A 311 -12.28 -51.99 16.33
C GLN A 311 -12.57 -51.24 15.02
N ARG A 312 -13.83 -50.88 14.74
CA ARG A 312 -14.20 -50.06 13.58
C ARG A 312 -13.63 -48.65 13.69
N GLN A 313 -13.68 -48.04 14.87
CA GLN A 313 -13.04 -46.74 15.11
C GLN A 313 -11.51 -46.82 14.95
N HIS A 314 -10.87 -47.87 15.46
CA HIS A 314 -9.42 -48.08 15.26
C HIS A 314 -9.07 -48.33 13.79
N ARG A 315 -9.88 -49.11 13.05
CA ARG A 315 -9.69 -49.31 11.60
C ARG A 315 -9.89 -48.02 10.82
N LEU A 316 -10.89 -47.21 11.17
CA LEU A 316 -11.12 -45.91 10.55
C LEU A 316 -9.97 -44.94 10.84
N ALA A 317 -9.45 -44.93 12.08
CA ALA A 317 -8.31 -44.12 12.45
C ALA A 317 -7.04 -44.56 11.70
N ALA A 318 -6.81 -45.88 11.57
CA ALA A 318 -5.71 -46.43 10.78
C ALA A 318 -5.84 -46.06 9.30
N SER A 319 -7.02 -46.24 8.69
CA SER A 319 -7.26 -45.86 7.29
C SER A 319 -7.11 -44.35 7.06
N PHE A 320 -7.46 -43.53 8.05
CA PHE A 320 -7.28 -42.08 7.97
C PHE A 320 -5.80 -41.70 8.05
N GLN A 321 -5.02 -42.35 8.91
CA GLN A 321 -3.57 -42.15 8.97
C GLN A 321 -2.87 -42.62 7.69
N GLU A 322 -3.32 -43.72 7.10
CA GLU A 322 -2.82 -44.25 5.85
C GLU A 322 -3.15 -43.32 4.67
N LEU A 323 -4.39 -42.83 4.60
CA LEU A 323 -4.80 -41.80 3.63
C LEU A 323 -3.99 -40.52 3.79
N LYS A 324 -3.72 -40.11 5.03
CA LYS A 324 -2.88 -38.93 5.32
C LYS A 324 -1.43 -39.12 4.85
N ARG A 325 -0.86 -40.33 5.02
CA ARG A 325 0.47 -40.67 4.46
C ARG A 325 0.44 -40.62 2.94
N HIS A 326 -0.61 -41.16 2.31
CA HIS A 326 -0.76 -41.15 0.87
C HIS A 326 -0.87 -39.72 0.31
N CYS A 327 -1.69 -38.85 0.93
CA CYS A 327 -1.76 -37.44 0.54
C CYS A 327 -0.40 -36.73 0.68
N TYR A 328 0.34 -37.01 1.75
CA TYR A 328 1.68 -36.44 1.93
C TYR A 328 2.69 -36.93 0.88
N GLN A 329 2.66 -38.21 0.54
CA GLN A 329 3.49 -38.77 -0.54
C GLN A 329 3.11 -38.20 -1.91
N GLN A 330 1.82 -38.05 -2.19
CA GLN A 330 1.33 -37.40 -3.40
C GLN A 330 1.78 -35.94 -3.49
N GLU A 331 1.75 -35.20 -2.37
CA GLU A 331 2.21 -33.81 -2.34
C GLU A 331 3.71 -33.70 -2.63
N LEU A 332 4.53 -34.60 -2.09
CA LEU A 332 5.95 -34.70 -2.43
C LEU A 332 6.17 -35.04 -3.91
N GLN A 333 5.37 -35.96 -4.47
CA GLN A 333 5.46 -36.33 -5.88
C GLN A 333 5.07 -35.15 -6.80
N ILE A 334 4.03 -34.40 -6.44
CA ILE A 334 3.62 -33.17 -7.15
C ILE A 334 4.72 -32.12 -7.09
N GLN A 335 5.38 -31.95 -5.95
CA GLN A 335 6.52 -31.04 -5.80
C GLN A 335 7.69 -31.44 -6.72
N ALA A 336 8.09 -32.72 -6.70
CA ALA A 336 9.16 -33.22 -7.57
C ALA A 336 8.82 -33.07 -9.06
N GLN A 337 7.56 -33.32 -9.45
CA GLN A 337 7.10 -33.09 -10.83
C GLN A 337 7.09 -31.60 -11.19
N ALA A 338 6.72 -30.71 -10.27
CA ALA A 338 6.77 -29.27 -10.49
C ALA A 338 8.21 -28.77 -10.70
N GLU A 339 9.17 -29.26 -9.90
CA GLU A 339 10.59 -28.98 -10.07
C GLU A 339 11.12 -29.49 -11.42
N LEU A 340 10.71 -30.69 -11.83
CA LEU A 340 11.08 -31.23 -13.15
C LEU A 340 10.50 -30.39 -14.29
N ILE A 341 9.25 -29.95 -14.18
CA ILE A 341 8.62 -29.07 -15.18
C ILE A 341 9.37 -27.73 -15.26
N GLU A 342 9.77 -27.16 -14.12
CA GLU A 342 10.53 -25.92 -14.07
C GLU A 342 11.92 -26.10 -14.73
N TYR A 343 12.59 -27.21 -14.43
CA TYR A 343 13.85 -27.58 -15.08
C TYR A 343 13.71 -27.74 -16.60
N LEU A 344 12.68 -28.44 -17.07
CA LEU A 344 12.42 -28.61 -18.51
C LEU A 344 12.05 -27.28 -19.19
N ARG A 345 11.31 -26.39 -18.51
CA ARG A 345 11.05 -25.03 -19.02
C ARG A 345 12.33 -24.22 -19.14
N ALA A 346 13.24 -24.31 -18.17
CA ALA A 346 14.53 -23.64 -18.22
C ALA A 346 15.37 -24.14 -19.40
N ILE A 347 15.40 -25.46 -19.65
CA ILE A 347 16.06 -26.03 -20.83
C ILE A 347 15.41 -25.50 -22.11
N ALA A 348 14.07 -25.53 -22.22
CA ALA A 348 13.38 -25.04 -23.41
C ALA A 348 13.63 -23.54 -23.67
N SER A 349 13.70 -22.72 -22.62
CA SER A 349 14.09 -21.31 -22.73
C SER A 349 15.53 -21.15 -23.20
N SER A 350 16.47 -21.94 -22.69
CA SER A 350 17.88 -21.90 -23.14
C SER A 350 18.06 -22.37 -24.59
N GLN A 351 17.30 -23.37 -25.03
CA GLN A 351 17.30 -23.84 -26.42
C GLN A 351 16.67 -22.80 -27.36
N HIS A 352 15.62 -22.11 -26.92
CA HIS A 352 15.03 -21.01 -27.67
C HIS A 352 16.01 -19.84 -27.82
N GLU A 353 16.77 -19.51 -26.78
CA GLU A 353 17.82 -18.48 -26.85
C GLU A 353 18.98 -18.91 -27.77
N GLU A 354 19.38 -20.19 -27.78
CA GLU A 354 20.37 -20.71 -28.74
C GLU A 354 19.86 -20.74 -30.20
N GLU A 355 18.58 -21.07 -30.44
CA GLU A 355 17.97 -21.02 -31.76
C GLU A 355 17.83 -19.57 -32.27
N VAL A 356 17.40 -18.62 -31.42
CA VAL A 356 17.32 -17.19 -31.79
C VAL A 356 18.71 -16.60 -32.08
N MET A 357 19.76 -17.09 -31.41
CA MET A 357 21.15 -16.70 -31.72
C MET A 357 21.68 -17.34 -33.00
N LYS A 358 21.25 -18.56 -33.35
CA LYS A 358 21.58 -19.19 -34.65
C LYS A 358 20.82 -18.52 -35.80
N ASP A 359 19.53 -18.23 -35.65
CA ASP A 359 18.74 -17.56 -36.68
C ASP A 359 19.22 -16.13 -36.95
N ASN A 360 19.63 -15.39 -35.91
CA ASN A 360 20.28 -14.08 -36.09
C ASN A 360 21.68 -14.15 -36.74
N SER A 361 22.30 -15.33 -36.80
CA SER A 361 23.55 -15.55 -37.53
C SER A 361 23.33 -15.98 -38.99
N TYR A 362 22.12 -16.42 -39.37
CA TYR A 362 21.78 -16.78 -40.75
C TYR A 362 21.08 -15.64 -41.52
N ASP A 363 20.51 -14.64 -40.84
CA ASP A 363 19.79 -13.53 -41.47
C ASP A 363 20.67 -12.37 -42.02
N VAL A 364 22.00 -12.49 -41.99
CA VAL A 364 22.90 -11.55 -42.71
C VAL A 364 23.23 -12.03 -44.12
N VAL A 365 22.87 -13.26 -44.50
CA VAL A 365 23.14 -13.81 -45.84
C VAL A 365 21.93 -14.57 -46.37
N ASN A 366 20.87 -13.86 -46.74
CA ASN A 366 20.17 -14.03 -48.02
C ASN A 366 18.85 -13.25 -48.02
N GLY A 367 18.74 -12.32 -48.97
CA GLY A 367 17.47 -11.72 -49.33
C GLY A 367 16.56 -12.70 -50.07
N THR A 368 15.28 -12.33 -50.12
CA THR A 368 14.21 -12.84 -50.99
C THR A 368 13.74 -14.28 -50.72
N SER A 369 12.51 -14.42 -50.19
CA SER A 369 11.36 -14.96 -50.94
C SER A 369 10.27 -15.49 -49.98
N GLU A 370 9.04 -15.03 -50.23
CA GLU A 370 7.81 -15.81 -50.33
C GLU A 370 7.60 -17.13 -49.54
N LEU A 371 6.42 -17.19 -48.90
CA LEU A 371 5.44 -18.30 -48.84
C LEU A 371 5.07 -18.90 -47.48
N SER A 372 3.74 -18.92 -47.30
CA SER A 372 2.93 -20.00 -46.74
C SER A 372 2.94 -20.23 -45.22
N MET A 373 1.90 -19.72 -44.58
CA MET A 373 1.37 -20.27 -43.35
C MET A 373 0.60 -21.56 -43.67
N THR A 374 1.20 -22.72 -43.39
CA THR A 374 0.46 -23.96 -43.20
C THR A 374 1.00 -24.71 -41.97
N SER A 375 0.06 -25.04 -41.07
CA SER A 375 0.02 -26.23 -40.23
C SER A 375 1.20 -26.58 -39.32
N LYS A 376 1.01 -26.33 -38.01
CA LYS A 376 1.50 -27.22 -36.94
C LYS A 376 0.37 -27.54 -35.95
N SER A 377 -0.58 -28.37 -36.40
CA SER A 377 -1.42 -29.19 -35.55
C SER A 377 -1.02 -30.64 -35.76
N SER A 378 -0.06 -31.14 -34.99
CA SER A 378 0.17 -32.57 -34.74
C SER A 378 1.45 -32.66 -33.93
N LEU A 379 1.33 -32.95 -32.63
CA LEU A 379 2.29 -33.67 -31.77
C LEU A 379 1.78 -33.60 -30.32
N LEU A 380 0.53 -33.98 -30.11
CA LEU A 380 0.00 -34.23 -28.76
C LEU A 380 -0.98 -35.42 -28.81
N SER A 381 -0.49 -36.54 -29.33
CA SER A 381 -1.19 -37.82 -29.25
C SER A 381 -0.19 -38.95 -29.11
N GLN A 382 0.37 -39.09 -27.91
CA GLN A 382 1.00 -40.32 -27.41
C GLN A 382 1.50 -40.03 -25.99
N PHE A 383 0.60 -40.09 -25.01
CA PHE A 383 0.97 -40.43 -23.63
C PHE A 383 -0.23 -41.11 -23.00
N ASP A 384 -0.14 -42.43 -22.90
CA ASP A 384 -1.11 -43.30 -22.23
C ASP A 384 -0.82 -43.27 -20.71
N PRO A 385 -1.74 -42.81 -19.85
CA PRO A 385 -1.46 -42.60 -18.43
C PRO A 385 -1.49 -43.89 -17.58
N LYS A 386 -1.27 -45.08 -18.16
CA LYS A 386 -1.41 -46.38 -17.48
C LYS A 386 -0.12 -47.15 -17.16
N GLU A 387 1.05 -46.62 -17.47
CA GLU A 387 2.34 -47.33 -17.21
C GLU A 387 3.12 -46.85 -15.99
N LEU A 388 2.58 -45.97 -15.15
CA LEU A 388 3.29 -45.41 -13.98
C LEU A 388 2.81 -45.96 -12.62
N LEU A 389 2.35 -47.22 -12.58
CA LEU A 389 1.93 -47.90 -11.35
C LEU A 389 2.66 -49.23 -11.07
N GLU A 390 3.71 -49.55 -11.84
CA GLU A 390 4.67 -50.58 -11.48
C GLU A 390 6.07 -49.98 -11.49
N LEU A 391 6.50 -49.46 -10.33
CA LEU A 391 7.86 -49.54 -9.78
C LEU A 391 7.98 -48.64 -8.52
N GLN A 392 8.06 -49.34 -7.37
CA GLN A 392 8.46 -48.92 -6.01
C GLN A 392 7.48 -48.14 -5.13
#